data_AF-A0A6L4A718-F1
#
_entry.id   AF-A0A6L4A718-F1
#
_cell.length_a   1.000
_cell.length_b   1.000
_cell.length_c   1.000
_cell.angle_alpha   90.00
_cell.angle_beta   90.00
_cell.angle_gamma   90.00
#
_symmetry.space_group_name_H-M   'P 1'
#
loop_
_entity.id
_entity.type
_entity.pdbx_description
1 polymer ?
#
loop_
_entity_poly.entity_id
_entity_poly.type
_entity_poly.pdbx_seq_one_letter_code
_entity_poly.pdbx_strand_id
1 'polypeptide(L)'
;MSQTMQQVLDQLNKTLWLDGKRVIVDAKAFPNGPIDTLIYLAVFGSEEEKAIARWLIWESALELGVYPASIHELYMARGRGETPINFTVPAMNLRAMTYDLARSAFAAANALKVGAMIFEISRGEMQY
;
A
#
# COMPACT_ATOMS: atom_id res chain seq x y z
N MET A 1 3.91 -9.91 -23.58
CA MET A 1 2.99 -9.80 -22.43
C MET A 1 2.22 -11.12 -22.34
N SER A 2 2.08 -11.74 -21.16
CA SER A 2 1.32 -13.00 -21.05
C SER A 2 -0.18 -12.73 -21.28
N GLN A 3 -0.92 -13.76 -21.69
CA GLN A 3 -2.37 -13.66 -21.88
C GLN A 3 -3.07 -13.26 -20.57
N THR A 4 -2.62 -13.83 -19.44
CA THR A 4 -3.12 -13.53 -18.10
C THR A 4 -2.87 -12.07 -17.72
N MET A 5 -1.69 -11.52 -18.02
CA MET A 5 -1.41 -10.09 -17.80
C MET A 5 -2.38 -9.19 -18.57
N GLN A 6 -2.62 -9.51 -19.84
CA GLN A 6 -3.58 -8.73 -20.64
C GLN A 6 -4.99 -8.79 -20.04
N GLN A 7 -5.44 -9.97 -19.63
CA GLN A 7 -6.75 -10.16 -18.99
C GLN A 7 -6.88 -9.36 -17.68
N VAL A 8 -5.84 -9.34 -16.85
CA VAL A 8 -5.84 -8.53 -15.62
C VAL A 8 -5.92 -7.05 -15.97
N LEU A 9 -5.11 -6.56 -16.91
CA LEU A 9 -5.15 -5.15 -17.32
C LEU A 9 -6.51 -4.73 -17.90
N ASP A 10 -7.15 -5.61 -18.68
CA ASP A 10 -8.47 -5.37 -19.25
C ASP A 10 -9.53 -5.19 -18.15
N GLN A 11 -9.43 -5.92 -17.02
CA GLN A 11 -10.33 -5.75 -15.87
C GLN A 11 -10.17 -4.39 -15.17
N LEU A 12 -9.04 -3.69 -15.34
CA LEU A 12 -8.76 -2.42 -14.67
C LEU A 12 -9.31 -1.19 -15.41
N ASN A 13 -10.13 -1.37 -16.45
CA ASN A 13 -10.82 -0.30 -17.17
C ASN A 13 -9.89 0.85 -17.65
N LYS A 14 -8.65 0.53 -18.05
CA LYS A 14 -7.62 1.50 -18.49
C LYS A 14 -7.21 2.54 -17.44
N THR A 15 -7.45 2.28 -16.16
CA THR A 15 -6.94 3.11 -15.06
C THR A 15 -5.46 2.83 -14.75
N LEU A 16 -4.93 1.76 -15.32
CA LEU A 16 -3.54 1.34 -15.26
C LEU A 16 -3.15 0.78 -16.63
N TRP A 17 -1.96 1.13 -17.13
CA TRP A 17 -1.40 0.55 -18.35
C TRP A 17 0.13 0.45 -18.27
N LEU A 18 0.72 -0.26 -19.24
CA LEU A 18 2.16 -0.43 -19.33
C LEU A 18 2.74 0.45 -20.44
N ASP A 19 3.76 1.22 -20.10
CA ASP A 19 4.65 1.90 -21.05
C ASP A 19 6.02 1.20 -21.01
N GLY A 20 6.22 0.26 -21.93
CA GLY A 20 7.34 -0.67 -21.90
C GLY A 20 7.32 -1.55 -20.65
N LYS A 21 8.23 -1.29 -19.70
CA LYS A 21 8.30 -1.97 -18.39
C LYS A 21 7.71 -1.15 -17.24
N ARG A 22 7.33 0.11 -17.50
CA ARG A 22 6.82 1.01 -16.47
C ARG A 22 5.30 0.86 -16.37
N VAL A 23 4.80 0.84 -15.14
CA VAL A 23 3.36 0.96 -14.85
C VAL A 23 3.01 2.44 -14.81
N ILE A 24 1.97 2.83 -15.56
CA ILE A 24 1.39 4.17 -15.51
C ILE A 24 -0.02 4.06 -14.92
N VAL A 25 -0.34 4.97 -14.02
CA VAL A 25 -1.56 4.93 -13.22
C VAL A 25 -2.33 6.25 -13.34
N ASP A 26 -3.63 6.16 -13.57
CA ASP A 26 -4.53 7.29 -13.35
C ASP A 26 -4.74 7.46 -11.83
N ALA A 27 -4.05 8.44 -11.24
CA ALA A 27 -4.07 8.71 -9.81
C ALA A 27 -5.46 9.02 -9.23
N LYS A 28 -6.42 9.46 -10.06
CA LYS A 28 -7.79 9.76 -9.60
C LYS A 28 -8.70 8.54 -9.68
N ALA A 29 -8.56 7.75 -10.74
CA ALA A 29 -9.45 6.61 -10.99
C ALA A 29 -8.99 5.34 -10.26
N PHE A 30 -7.68 5.12 -10.13
CA PHE A 30 -7.11 3.88 -9.60
C PHE A 30 -7.52 3.54 -8.16
N PRO A 31 -7.59 4.50 -7.22
CA PRO A 31 -8.03 4.20 -5.84
C PRO A 31 -9.52 3.86 -5.72
N ASN A 32 -10.32 4.14 -6.75
CA ASN A 32 -11.79 4.05 -6.73
C ASN A 32 -12.30 2.79 -7.44
N GLY A 33 -11.81 1.61 -7.03
CA GLY A 33 -12.27 0.32 -7.53
C GLY A 33 -11.17 -0.57 -8.13
N PRO A 34 -10.34 -0.09 -9.08
CA PRO A 34 -9.29 -0.90 -9.70
C PRO A 34 -8.32 -1.55 -8.71
N ILE A 35 -7.94 -0.82 -7.65
CA ILE A 35 -7.14 -1.38 -6.57
C ILE A 35 -7.85 -2.53 -5.83
N ASP A 36 -9.17 -2.47 -5.65
CA ASP A 36 -9.95 -3.52 -4.98
C ASP A 36 -9.94 -4.81 -5.82
N THR A 37 -10.03 -4.69 -7.15
CA THR A 37 -9.88 -5.82 -8.08
C THR A 37 -8.49 -6.45 -7.98
N LEU A 38 -7.43 -5.64 -7.97
CA LEU A 38 -6.06 -6.14 -7.81
C LEU A 38 -5.86 -6.84 -6.46
N ILE A 39 -6.41 -6.30 -5.38
CA ILE A 39 -6.32 -6.92 -4.05
C ILE A 39 -7.05 -8.26 -4.03
N TYR A 40 -8.25 -8.33 -4.63
CA TYR A 40 -8.98 -9.59 -4.76
C TYR A 40 -8.13 -10.65 -5.49
N LEU A 41 -7.55 -10.31 -6.64
CA LEU A 41 -6.69 -11.21 -7.41
C LEU A 41 -5.41 -11.61 -6.64
N ALA A 42 -4.81 -10.68 -5.91
CA ALA A 42 -3.60 -10.92 -5.11
C ALA A 42 -3.80 -11.95 -3.98
N VAL A 43 -5.04 -12.14 -3.54
CA VAL A 43 -5.44 -13.08 -2.48
C VAL A 43 -6.06 -14.35 -3.05
N PHE A 44 -7.05 -14.22 -3.94
CA PHE A 44 -7.92 -15.30 -4.39
C PHE A 44 -7.67 -15.77 -5.83
N GLY A 45 -6.81 -15.09 -6.60
CA GLY A 45 -6.49 -15.48 -7.96
C GLY A 45 -5.68 -16.77 -8.07
N SER A 46 -5.47 -17.24 -9.30
CA SER A 46 -4.46 -18.24 -9.64
C SER A 46 -3.05 -17.74 -9.28
N GLU A 47 -2.07 -18.65 -9.24
CA GLU A 47 -0.68 -18.26 -8.90
C GLU A 47 -0.10 -17.22 -9.86
N GLU A 48 -0.45 -17.26 -11.15
CA GLU A 48 -0.04 -16.25 -12.11
C GLU A 48 -0.74 -14.90 -11.86
N GLU A 49 -2.06 -14.92 -11.61
CA GLU A 49 -2.83 -13.71 -11.28
C GLU A 49 -2.34 -13.06 -9.98
N LYS A 50 -2.03 -13.85 -8.95
CA LYS A 50 -1.47 -13.35 -7.69
C LYS A 50 -0.14 -12.65 -7.92
N ALA A 51 0.76 -13.26 -8.68
CA ALA A 51 2.07 -12.68 -8.98
C ALA A 51 1.93 -11.35 -9.74
N ILE A 52 1.08 -11.34 -10.77
CA ILE A 52 0.78 -10.14 -11.57
C ILE A 52 0.17 -9.04 -10.69
N ALA A 53 -0.87 -9.36 -9.91
CA ALA A 53 -1.58 -8.38 -9.11
C ALA A 53 -0.68 -7.75 -8.04
N ARG A 54 0.15 -8.55 -7.35
CA ARG A 54 1.11 -8.05 -6.35
C ARG A 54 2.17 -7.14 -6.99
N TRP A 55 2.67 -7.52 -8.16
CA TRP A 55 3.61 -6.69 -8.91
C TRP A 55 2.96 -5.36 -9.34
N LEU A 56 1.74 -5.41 -9.90
CA LEU A 56 1.00 -4.21 -10.29
C LEU A 56 0.70 -3.30 -9.10
N ILE A 57 0.30 -3.84 -7.95
CA ILE A 57 0.08 -3.05 -6.72
C ILE A 57 1.36 -2.33 -6.31
N TRP A 58 2.49 -3.05 -6.31
CA TRP A 58 3.78 -2.49 -5.94
C TRP A 58 4.24 -1.37 -6.87
N GLU A 59 4.24 -1.62 -8.18
CA GLU A 59 4.65 -0.61 -9.17
C GLU A 59 3.70 0.58 -9.20
N SER A 60 2.40 0.36 -9.00
CA SER A 60 1.42 1.44 -8.90
C SER A 60 1.67 2.31 -7.68
N ALA A 61 2.01 1.70 -6.52
CA ALA A 61 2.37 2.44 -5.32
C ALA A 61 3.59 3.35 -5.59
N LEU A 62 4.64 2.80 -6.22
CA LEU A 62 5.84 3.58 -6.56
C LEU A 62 5.52 4.73 -7.54
N GLU A 63 4.74 4.48 -8.58
CA GLU A 63 4.33 5.51 -9.55
C GLU A 63 3.50 6.62 -8.90
N LEU A 64 2.70 6.29 -7.88
CA LEU A 64 1.93 7.24 -7.08
C LEU A 64 2.75 7.92 -5.96
N GLY A 65 4.05 7.64 -5.85
CA GLY A 65 4.91 8.21 -4.81
C GLY A 65 4.69 7.61 -3.41
N VAL A 66 4.12 6.41 -3.33
CA VAL A 66 3.96 5.65 -2.09
C VAL A 66 5.10 4.64 -1.97
N TYR A 67 5.99 4.88 -1.01
CA TYR A 67 7.19 4.07 -0.80
C TYR A 67 7.31 3.62 0.67
N PRO A 68 8.00 2.50 0.93
CA PRO A 68 8.42 2.17 2.29
C PRO A 68 9.29 3.29 2.84
N ALA A 69 8.91 3.83 3.99
CA ALA A 69 9.67 4.85 4.69
C ALA A 69 10.13 4.31 6.05
N SER A 70 11.34 4.70 6.47
CA SER A 70 11.86 4.37 7.79
C SER A 70 11.53 5.48 8.78
N ILE A 71 11.11 5.12 9.99
CA ILE A 71 10.92 6.06 11.09
C ILE A 71 12.24 6.51 11.75
N HIS A 72 13.37 5.95 11.31
CA HIS A 72 14.68 6.17 11.90
C HIS A 72 15.03 7.66 12.10
N GLU A 73 14.83 8.50 11.08
CA GLU A 73 15.17 9.92 11.16
C GLU A 73 14.37 10.66 12.23
N LEU A 74 13.10 10.31 12.43
CA LEU A 74 12.28 10.87 13.50
C LEU A 74 12.83 10.49 14.88
N TYR A 75 13.28 9.25 15.05
CA TYR A 75 13.91 8.78 16.29
C TYR A 75 15.26 9.50 16.55
N MET A 76 16.07 9.66 15.52
CA MET A 76 17.36 10.34 15.63
C MET A 76 17.18 11.82 15.99
N ALA A 77 16.25 12.52 15.35
CA ALA A 77 15.89 13.90 15.69
C ALA A 77 15.35 14.01 17.12
N ARG A 78 14.53 13.03 17.56
CA ARG A 78 14.03 12.97 18.94
C ARG A 78 15.17 12.86 19.95
N GLY A 79 16.15 11.99 19.69
CA GLY A 79 17.33 11.82 20.55
C GLY A 79 18.20 13.08 20.65
N ARG A 80 18.25 13.89 19.59
CA ARG A 80 18.96 15.19 19.56
C ARG A 80 18.16 16.35 20.15
N GLY A 81 16.89 16.17 20.49
CA GLY A 81 16.02 17.24 20.96
C GLY A 81 15.49 18.17 19.85
N GLU A 82 15.55 17.74 18.59
CA GLU A 82 15.14 18.51 17.40
C GLU A 82 13.63 18.38 17.10
N THR A 83 12.87 17.73 17.98
CA THR A 83 11.44 17.49 17.83
C THR A 83 10.66 17.99 19.05
N PRO A 84 9.43 18.52 18.88
CA PRO A 84 8.54 18.83 20.00
C PRO A 84 8.25 17.62 20.89
N ILE A 85 8.07 17.80 22.20
CA ILE A 85 7.79 16.70 23.13
C ILE A 85 6.31 16.37 23.34
N ASN A 86 5.41 17.13 22.72
CA ASN A 86 3.96 17.11 22.96
C ASN A 86 3.17 16.25 21.95
N PHE A 87 3.79 15.21 21.38
CA PHE A 87 3.11 14.29 20.48
C PHE A 87 3.56 12.84 20.71
N THR A 88 2.75 11.91 20.23
CA THR A 88 3.05 10.47 20.16
C THR A 88 2.95 9.99 18.72
N VAL A 89 3.55 8.83 18.43
CA VAL A 89 3.42 8.15 17.14
C VAL A 89 2.51 6.92 17.36
N PRO A 90 1.33 6.86 16.72
CA PRO A 90 0.48 5.68 16.78
C PRO A 90 1.18 4.47 16.17
N ALA A 91 1.15 3.33 16.86
CA ALA A 91 1.63 2.04 16.37
C ALA A 91 0.47 1.03 16.43
N MET A 92 0.20 0.37 15.30
CA MET A 92 -0.94 -0.54 15.16
C MET A 92 -0.50 -1.88 14.58
N ASN A 93 -0.97 -2.95 15.20
CA ASN A 93 -0.87 -4.30 14.65
C ASN A 93 -2.15 -4.57 13.84
N LEU A 94 -2.02 -4.87 12.55
CA LEU A 94 -3.16 -5.22 11.68
C LEU A 94 -3.25 -6.73 11.48
N ARG A 95 -4.46 -7.29 11.54
CA ARG A 95 -4.74 -8.73 11.36
C ARG A 95 -5.97 -8.96 10.51
N ALA A 96 -6.02 -10.12 9.86
CA ALA A 96 -7.12 -10.65 9.03
C ALA A 96 -7.54 -9.70 7.90
N MET A 97 -8.30 -8.65 8.21
CA MET A 97 -8.80 -7.64 7.29
C MET A 97 -7.75 -6.56 7.02
N THR A 98 -6.51 -6.97 6.74
CA THR A 98 -5.35 -6.05 6.68
C THR A 98 -5.57 -4.94 5.66
N TYR A 99 -6.17 -5.24 4.50
CA TYR A 99 -6.45 -4.24 3.48
C TYR A 99 -7.48 -3.20 3.95
N ASP A 100 -8.63 -3.64 4.43
CA ASP A 100 -9.71 -2.74 4.85
C ASP A 100 -9.33 -1.90 6.08
N LEU A 101 -8.62 -2.51 7.03
CA LEU A 101 -8.13 -1.83 8.22
C LEU A 101 -7.02 -0.82 7.87
N ALA A 102 -6.10 -1.17 6.96
CA ALA A 102 -5.09 -0.23 6.49
C ALA A 102 -5.73 0.99 5.78
N ARG A 103 -6.72 0.76 4.89
CA ARG A 103 -7.47 1.85 4.25
C ARG A 103 -8.13 2.76 5.26
N SER A 104 -8.79 2.19 6.25
CA SER A 104 -9.48 2.93 7.32
C SER A 104 -8.48 3.74 8.16
N ALA A 105 -7.34 3.15 8.50
CA ALA A 105 -6.27 3.82 9.24
C ALA A 105 -5.69 5.00 8.46
N PHE A 106 -5.39 4.84 7.16
CA PHE A 106 -4.93 5.95 6.31
C PHE A 106 -5.99 7.03 6.11
N ALA A 107 -7.27 6.67 5.97
CA ALA A 107 -8.36 7.63 5.88
C ALA A 107 -8.45 8.49 7.16
N ALA A 108 -8.35 7.87 8.34
CA ALA A 108 -8.32 8.56 9.62
C ALA A 108 -7.05 9.43 9.77
N ALA A 109 -5.89 8.91 9.37
CA ALA A 109 -4.62 9.64 9.41
C ALA A 109 -4.67 10.92 8.55
N ASN A 110 -5.24 10.83 7.35
CA ASN A 110 -5.42 11.97 6.45
C ASN A 110 -6.40 13.01 7.04
N ALA A 111 -7.54 12.56 7.59
CA ALA A 111 -8.53 13.45 8.20
C ALA A 111 -7.97 14.21 9.42
N LEU A 112 -7.15 13.52 10.23
CA LEU A 112 -6.52 14.08 11.43
C LEU A 112 -5.17 14.75 11.16
N LYS A 113 -4.69 14.75 9.91
CA LYS A 113 -3.37 15.28 9.52
C LYS A 113 -2.23 14.69 10.34
N VAL A 114 -2.27 13.37 10.56
CA VAL A 114 -1.22 12.64 11.28
C VAL A 114 0.08 12.70 10.48
N GLY A 115 1.19 13.02 11.15
CA GLY A 115 2.51 13.07 10.54
C GLY A 115 3.11 11.68 10.34
N ALA A 116 3.52 11.03 11.44
CA ALA A 116 4.05 9.67 11.43
C ALA A 116 3.07 8.70 12.10
N MET A 117 2.95 7.50 11.53
CA MET A 117 2.27 6.35 12.10
C MET A 117 2.98 5.07 11.69
N ILE A 118 2.85 4.02 12.49
CA ILE A 118 3.55 2.75 12.29
C ILE A 118 2.53 1.63 12.15
N PHE A 119 2.74 0.77 11.15
CA PHE A 119 2.20 -0.58 11.15
C PHE A 119 3.30 -1.53 11.59
N GLU A 120 3.00 -2.33 12.60
CA GLU A 120 3.89 -3.33 13.15
C GLU A 120 3.24 -4.71 13.12
N ILE A 121 4.07 -5.74 13.23
CA ILE A 121 3.64 -7.11 13.42
C ILE A 121 4.36 -7.67 14.63
N SER A 122 3.61 -8.18 15.59
CA SER A 122 4.15 -8.81 16.79
C SER A 122 4.71 -10.21 16.48
N ARG A 123 5.63 -10.68 17.32
CA ARG A 123 6.25 -12.01 17.15
C ARG A 123 5.23 -13.15 17.13
N GLY A 124 4.14 -13.04 17.89
CA GLY A 124 3.06 -14.03 17.89
C GLY A 124 2.21 -14.01 16.63
N GLU A 125 2.26 -12.93 15.84
CA GLU A 125 1.48 -12.78 14.60
C GLU A 125 2.19 -13.38 13.38
N MET A 126 3.52 -13.57 13.42
CA MET A 126 4.27 -14.12 12.27
C MET A 126 3.99 -15.61 12.01
N GLN A 127 3.34 -16.32 12.94
CA GLN A 127 3.09 -17.76 12.88
C GLN A 127 1.73 -18.13 12.28
N TYR A 128 0.85 -17.16 12.04
CA TYR A 128 -0.47 -17.34 11.44
C TYR A 128 -0.42 -17.06 9.93
#